data_AF-A0AAE1PUM0-F1
#
_entry.id   AF-A0AAE1PUM0-F1
#
_cell.length_a   1.000
_cell.length_b   1.000
_cell.length_c   1.000
_cell.angle_alpha   90.00
_cell.angle_beta   90.00
_cell.angle_gamma   90.00
#
_symmetry.space_group_name_H-M   'P 1'
#
loop_
_entity.id
_entity.type
_entity.pdbx_description
1 polymer ?
#
loop_
_entity_poly.entity_id
_entity_poly.type
_entity_poly.pdbx_seq_one_letter_code
_entity_poly.pdbx_strand_id
1 'polypeptide(L)'
;MVTVVASRPVTPGYNTQQQQQQQQVPASYDFQYGVRDDYSGNNFGQQESREGLTTQGAYYINLPDGRILKVSYRVTPQSGYVAKVTYEGEAQYL
;
A
#
# COMPACT_ATOMS: atom_id res chain seq x y z
N MET A 1 -32.50 57.24 17.19
CA MET A 1 -31.46 56.21 17.40
C MET A 1 -32.19 54.89 17.39
N VAL A 2 -32.00 54.05 16.38
CA VAL A 2 -32.67 52.75 16.26
C VAL A 2 -31.62 51.68 16.49
N THR A 3 -31.73 50.94 17.60
CA THR A 3 -30.84 49.82 17.88
C THR A 3 -31.38 48.58 17.19
N VAL A 4 -30.64 48.06 16.21
CA VAL A 4 -30.91 46.74 15.64
C VAL A 4 -30.19 45.72 16.52
N VAL A 5 -30.93 44.89 17.24
CA VAL A 5 -30.40 43.70 17.91
C VAL A 5 -30.36 42.57 16.89
N ALA A 6 -29.15 42.15 16.50
CA ALA A 6 -28.96 40.99 15.63
C ALA A 6 -29.20 39.71 16.44
N SER A 7 -30.29 38.99 16.15
CA SER A 7 -30.51 37.63 16.63
C SER A 7 -29.54 36.67 15.92
N ARG A 8 -28.85 35.84 16.70
CA ARG A 8 -27.93 34.81 16.17
C ARG A 8 -28.72 33.76 15.38
N PRO A 9 -28.22 33.27 14.23
CA PRO A 9 -28.88 32.19 13.51
C PRO A 9 -28.78 30.90 14.34
N VAL A 10 -29.93 30.27 14.58
CA VAL A 10 -29.99 28.89 15.10
C VAL A 10 -29.47 27.99 14.00
N THR A 11 -28.31 27.36 14.21
CA THR A 11 -27.75 26.40 13.26
C THR A 11 -28.54 25.09 13.38
N PRO A 12 -29.12 24.56 12.29
CA PRO A 12 -29.72 23.23 12.33
C PRO A 12 -28.62 22.20 12.63
N GLY A 13 -28.70 21.57 13.79
CA GLY A 13 -27.81 20.48 14.14
C GLY A 13 -28.08 19.30 13.20
N TYR A 14 -27.16 19.04 12.28
CA TYR A 14 -27.16 17.79 11.54
C TYR A 14 -26.82 16.66 12.53
N ASN A 15 -27.86 15.98 13.02
CA ASN A 15 -27.72 14.71 13.72
C ASN A 15 -27.06 13.70 12.77
N THR A 16 -25.75 13.56 12.87
CA THR A 16 -24.95 12.57 12.13
C THR A 16 -24.83 11.25 12.90
N GLN A 17 -25.76 10.97 13.82
CA GLN A 17 -25.87 9.67 14.48
C GLN A 17 -26.67 8.69 13.63
N GLN A 18 -26.15 8.40 12.44
CA GLN A 18 -26.34 7.10 11.81
C GLN A 18 -24.96 6.66 11.34
N GLN A 19 -24.09 6.36 12.31
CA GLN A 19 -22.98 5.46 12.06
C GLN A 19 -23.62 4.13 11.68
N GLN A 20 -23.81 3.94 10.37
CA GLN A 20 -24.04 2.63 9.81
C GLN A 20 -22.94 1.76 10.41
N GLN A 21 -23.32 0.80 11.26
CA GLN A 21 -22.42 -0.29 11.63
C GLN A 21 -22.21 -1.09 10.35
N GLN A 22 -21.40 -0.56 9.44
CA GLN A 22 -20.76 -1.36 8.41
C GLN A 22 -19.92 -2.32 9.21
N GLN A 23 -20.35 -3.57 9.22
CA GLN A 23 -19.56 -4.67 9.70
C GLN A 23 -18.27 -4.63 8.89
N GLN A 24 -17.22 -4.04 9.48
CA GLN A 24 -15.93 -3.89 8.82
C GLN A 24 -15.35 -5.30 8.71
N VAL A 25 -15.65 -5.95 7.59
CA VAL A 25 -14.97 -7.19 7.22
C VAL A 25 -13.49 -6.83 7.08
N PRO A 26 -12.58 -7.56 7.73
CA PRO A 26 -11.15 -7.31 7.58
C PRO A 26 -10.78 -7.32 6.09
N ALA A 27 -10.04 -6.31 5.64
CA ALA A 27 -9.61 -6.24 4.25
C ALA A 27 -8.76 -7.47 3.90
N SER A 28 -9.09 -8.15 2.79
CA SER A 28 -8.39 -9.33 2.32
C SER A 28 -8.21 -9.27 0.82
N TYR A 29 -6.98 -9.48 0.34
CA TYR A 29 -6.69 -9.61 -1.09
C TYR A 29 -5.38 -10.36 -1.32
N ASP A 30 -5.23 -10.86 -2.53
CA ASP A 30 -4.00 -11.45 -3.06
C ASP A 30 -3.87 -11.03 -4.52
N PHE A 31 -2.70 -10.52 -4.90
CA PHE A 31 -2.40 -10.23 -6.29
C PHE A 31 -0.96 -10.59 -6.66
N GLN A 32 -0.77 -10.81 -7.95
CA GLN A 32 0.56 -10.96 -8.54
C GLN A 32 0.56 -10.39 -9.97
N TYR A 33 1.68 -9.83 -10.38
CA TYR A 33 1.96 -9.49 -11.77
C TYR A 33 3.45 -9.68 -12.08
N GLY A 34 3.75 -9.81 -13.37
CA GLY A 34 5.12 -9.90 -13.83
C GLY A 34 5.23 -9.57 -15.31
N VAL A 35 6.41 -9.09 -15.70
CA VAL A 35 6.82 -8.86 -17.07
C VAL A 35 8.04 -9.72 -17.33
N ARG A 36 8.00 -10.46 -18.43
CA ARG A 36 9.13 -11.20 -18.97
C ARG A 36 9.19 -10.95 -20.47
N ASP A 37 10.10 -10.08 -20.87
CA ASP A 37 10.34 -9.74 -22.27
C ASP A 37 11.76 -10.16 -22.65
N ASP A 38 11.85 -11.26 -23.40
CA ASP A 38 13.12 -11.82 -23.83
C ASP A 38 13.84 -10.93 -24.86
N TYR A 39 13.12 -10.03 -25.57
CA TYR A 39 13.73 -9.13 -26.55
C TYR A 39 14.48 -7.97 -25.88
N SER A 40 13.85 -7.29 -24.92
CA SER A 40 14.50 -6.21 -24.17
C SER A 40 15.35 -6.72 -23.01
N GLY A 41 15.20 -7.98 -22.60
CA GLY A 41 15.81 -8.53 -21.39
C GLY A 41 15.11 -8.10 -20.09
N ASN A 42 13.98 -7.39 -20.19
CA ASN A 42 13.23 -6.94 -19.02
C ASN A 42 12.56 -8.12 -18.32
N ASN A 43 12.89 -8.29 -17.05
CA ASN A 43 12.26 -9.29 -16.19
C ASN A 43 12.06 -8.70 -14.78
N PHE A 44 10.81 -8.52 -14.40
CA PHE A 44 10.44 -7.98 -13.10
C PHE A 44 9.02 -8.44 -12.72
N GLY A 45 8.71 -8.40 -11.43
CA GLY A 45 7.37 -8.73 -10.97
C GLY A 45 7.17 -8.44 -9.50
N GLN A 46 5.91 -8.55 -9.07
CA GLN A 46 5.50 -8.33 -7.69
C GLN A 46 4.39 -9.31 -7.32
N GLN A 47 4.37 -9.69 -6.05
CA GLN A 47 3.23 -10.32 -5.40
C GLN A 47 2.99 -9.65 -4.05
N GLU A 48 1.73 -9.53 -3.66
CA GLU A 48 1.36 -9.04 -2.34
C GLU A 48 0.05 -9.68 -1.89
N SER A 49 -0.03 -9.95 -0.60
CA SER A 49 -1.25 -10.35 0.08
C SER A 49 -1.52 -9.47 1.28
N ARG A 50 -2.80 -9.35 1.62
CA ARG A 50 -3.26 -8.70 2.84
C ARG A 50 -4.29 -9.56 3.54
N GLU A 51 -4.13 -9.69 4.85
CA GLU A 51 -5.08 -10.30 5.75
C GLU A 51 -5.31 -9.34 6.93
N GLY A 52 -6.46 -8.67 6.93
CA GLY A 52 -6.86 -7.68 7.93
C GLY A 52 -5.88 -6.50 8.00
N LEU A 53 -5.06 -6.48 9.05
CA LEU A 53 -4.07 -5.42 9.31
C LEU A 53 -2.64 -5.81 8.92
N THR A 54 -2.43 -7.03 8.42
CA THR A 54 -1.11 -7.49 7.97
C THR A 54 -1.07 -7.48 6.45
N THR A 55 -0.05 -6.84 5.89
CA THR A 55 0.28 -6.91 4.46
C THR A 55 1.67 -7.51 4.31
N GLN A 56 1.87 -8.39 3.34
CA GLN A 56 3.18 -8.93 3.02
C GLN A 56 3.33 -9.10 1.52
N GLY A 57 4.53 -8.91 1.01
CA GLY A 57 4.77 -9.02 -0.41
C GLY A 57 6.24 -9.06 -0.75
N ALA A 58 6.51 -9.24 -2.03
CA ALA A 58 7.83 -9.11 -2.58
C ALA A 58 7.78 -8.61 -4.02
N TYR A 59 8.79 -7.85 -4.42
CA TYR A 59 9.06 -7.55 -5.82
C TYR A 59 10.49 -7.92 -6.19
N TYR A 60 10.72 -8.18 -7.47
CA TYR A 60 12.04 -8.47 -8.02
C TYR A 60 12.28 -7.73 -9.34
N ILE A 61 13.55 -7.44 -9.62
CA ILE A 61 14.01 -6.76 -10.84
C ILE A 61 15.35 -7.37 -11.26
N ASN A 62 15.47 -7.76 -12.54
CA ASN A 62 16.76 -8.08 -13.14
C ASN A 62 17.60 -6.80 -13.31
N LEU A 63 18.82 -6.80 -12.78
CA LEU A 63 19.75 -5.68 -12.88
C LEU A 63 20.64 -5.81 -14.13
N PRO A 64 21.14 -4.68 -14.68
CA PRO A 64 22.05 -4.69 -15.82
C PRO A 64 23.36 -5.45 -15.60
N ASP A 65 23.78 -5.61 -14.34
CA ASP A 65 24.98 -6.36 -13.96
C ASP A 65 24.76 -7.88 -13.82
N GLY A 66 23.59 -8.38 -14.25
CA GLY A 66 23.24 -9.80 -14.22
C GLY A 66 22.67 -10.29 -12.89
N ARG A 67 22.65 -9.46 -11.84
CA ARG A 67 22.04 -9.83 -10.56
C ARG A 67 20.52 -9.67 -10.57
N ILE A 68 19.85 -10.31 -9.63
CA ILE A 68 18.45 -10.08 -9.33
C ILE A 68 18.36 -9.32 -8.01
N LEU A 69 17.78 -8.13 -8.04
CA LEU A 69 17.36 -7.43 -6.83
C LEU A 69 16.00 -7.96 -6.42
N LYS A 70 15.87 -8.39 -5.15
CA LYS A 70 14.60 -8.79 -4.55
C LYS A 70 14.38 -8.05 -3.26
N VAL A 71 13.17 -7.51 -3.10
CA VAL A 71 12.73 -6.86 -1.85
C VAL A 71 11.53 -7.60 -1.32
N SER A 72 11.65 -8.14 -0.11
CA SER A 72 10.54 -8.77 0.62
C SER A 72 10.15 -7.87 1.78
N TYR A 73 8.86 -7.59 1.94
CA TYR A 73 8.36 -6.67 2.95
C TYR A 73 7.16 -7.23 3.71
N ARG A 74 6.97 -6.72 4.92
CA ARG A 74 5.82 -7.00 5.78
C ARG A 74 5.42 -5.73 6.52
N VAL A 75 4.12 -5.50 6.61
CA VAL A 75 3.50 -4.42 7.38
C VAL A 75 2.65 -5.04 8.47
N THR A 76 2.88 -4.64 9.71
CA THR A 76 2.02 -5.01 10.85
C THR A 76 1.71 -3.77 11.68
N PRO A 77 0.64 -3.77 12.50
CA PRO A 77 0.37 -2.68 13.44
C PRO A 77 1.50 -2.41 14.43
N GLN A 78 2.27 -3.44 14.79
CA GLN A 78 3.33 -3.34 15.80
C GLN A 78 4.66 -2.87 15.21
N SER A 79 5.03 -3.39 14.03
CA SER A 79 6.35 -3.12 13.43
C SER A 79 6.34 -1.98 12.39
N GLY A 80 5.16 -1.59 11.90
CA GLY A 80 5.07 -0.80 10.68
C GLY A 80 5.64 -1.57 9.48
N TYR A 81 6.10 -0.83 8.46
CA TYR A 81 6.72 -1.40 7.26
C TYR A 81 8.16 -1.83 7.54
N VAL A 82 8.46 -3.11 7.33
CA VAL A 82 9.80 -3.70 7.44
C VAL A 82 10.11 -4.43 6.14
N ALA A 83 11.28 -4.17 5.56
CA ALA A 83 11.72 -4.79 4.31
C ALA A 83 13.14 -5.37 4.41
N LYS A 84 13.38 -6.43 3.65
CA LYS A 84 14.68 -7.05 3.42
C LYS A 84 15.00 -6.94 1.93
N VAL A 85 16.16 -6.39 1.62
CA VAL A 85 16.71 -6.33 0.26
C VAL A 85 17.77 -7.43 0.12
N THR A 86 17.70 -8.18 -0.97
CA THR A 86 18.66 -9.23 -1.33
C THR A 86 19.07 -9.08 -2.78
N TYR A 87 20.31 -9.48 -3.06
CA TYR A 87 20.85 -9.59 -4.41
C TYR A 87 21.19 -11.07 -4.64
N GLU A 88 20.66 -11.65 -5.72
CA GLU A 88 20.98 -13.02 -6.14
C GLU A 88 21.80 -12.97 -7.43
N GLY A 89 22.82 -13.85 -7.54
CA GLY A 89 23.76 -13.88 -8.66
C GLY A 89 25.05 -13.08 -8.40
N GLU A 90 25.92 -13.07 -9.41
CA GLU A 90 27.23 -12.39 -9.37
C GLU A 90 27.19 -11.12 -10.21
N ALA A 91 27.77 -10.03 -9.69
CA ALA A 91 27.88 -8.79 -10.45
C ALA A 91 28.89 -8.97 -11.61
N GLN A 92 28.42 -8.75 -12.84
CA GLN A 92 29.27 -8.72 -14.02
C GLN A 92 29.60 -7.27 -14.37
N TYR A 93 30.88 -6.96 -14.45
CA TYR A 93 31.38 -5.67 -14.91
C TYR A 93 31.92 -5.86 -16.34
N LEU A 94 31.33 -5.12 -17.29
CA LEU A 94 31.81 -5.05 -18.68
C LEU A 94 32.90 -3.98 -18.83
#